data_AF-A0A819SNG1-F1
#
_entry.id   AF-A0A819SNG1-F1
#
_cell.length_a   1.000
_cell.length_b   1.000
_cell.length_c   1.000
_cell.angle_alpha   90.00
_cell.angle_beta   90.00
_cell.angle_gamma   90.00
#
_symmetry.space_group_name_H-M   'P 1'
#
loop_
_entity.id
_entity.type
_entity.pdbx_description
1 polymer ?
#
loop_
_entity_poly.entity_id
_entity_poly.type
_entity_poly.pdbx_seq_one_letter_code
_entity_poly.pdbx_strand_id
1 'polypeptide(L)'
;MYPECFQATEHLKKKKCKCTQCKKRSNFEQLLRTASAKTHFTFNNKLDIQHNGVGMGAPLAPIIAEVFMANLETTLMNQLNDVGVCE
;
A
#
# COMPACT_ATOMS: atom_id res chain seq x y z
N MET A 1 -16.69 -4.41 -3.74
CA MET A 1 -16.63 -3.03 -4.26
C MET A 1 -16.82 -2.08 -3.08
N TYR A 2 -15.83 -1.28 -2.69
CA TYR A 2 -16.03 -0.30 -1.62
C TYR A 2 -17.00 0.78 -2.09
N PRO A 3 -17.97 1.22 -1.28
CA PRO A 3 -18.90 2.25 -1.68
C PRO A 3 -18.14 3.54 -1.99
N GLU A 4 -18.32 4.03 -3.22
CA GLU A 4 -17.77 5.32 -3.62
C GLU A 4 -18.39 6.43 -2.76
N CYS A 5 -17.58 7.41 -2.38
CA CYS A 5 -18.12 8.58 -1.68
C CYS A 5 -19.09 9.28 -2.64
N PHE A 6 -20.38 9.31 -2.33
CA PHE A 6 -21.42 9.93 -3.19
C PHE A 6 -21.19 11.43 -3.46
N GLN A 7 -20.24 12.06 -2.75
CA GLN A 7 -19.79 13.44 -2.92
C GLN A 7 -18.53 13.54 -3.83
N ALA A 8 -18.20 12.51 -4.60
CA ALA A 8 -16.97 12.43 -5.40
C ALA A 8 -16.87 13.46 -6.54
N THR A 9 -17.96 14.06 -7.02
CA THR A 9 -17.95 14.87 -8.25
C THR A 9 -17.53 16.33 -8.05
N GLU A 10 -17.61 16.91 -6.85
CA GLU A 10 -17.10 18.28 -6.59
C GLU A 10 -15.95 18.36 -5.57
N HIS A 11 -15.66 17.27 -4.85
CA HIS A 11 -14.71 17.29 -3.73
C HIS A 11 -13.31 16.75 -4.04
N LEU A 12 -13.06 16.23 -5.25
CA LEU A 12 -11.70 15.87 -5.70
C LEU A 12 -10.74 17.08 -5.72
N LYS A 13 -11.26 18.31 -5.64
CA LYS A 13 -10.47 19.56 -5.54
C LYS A 13 -10.20 20.03 -4.09
N LYS A 14 -10.92 19.53 -3.08
CA LYS A 14 -10.79 19.99 -1.68
C LYS A 14 -10.37 18.83 -0.78
N LYS A 15 -9.08 18.81 -0.47
CA LYS A 15 -8.26 17.82 0.26
C LYS A 15 -8.76 17.25 1.62
N LYS A 16 -10.03 17.29 2.01
CA LYS A 16 -10.57 16.61 3.21
C LYS A 16 -12.11 16.58 3.24
N CYS A 17 -12.72 15.53 2.70
CA CYS A 17 -14.13 15.23 2.95
C CYS A 17 -14.31 14.64 4.37
N LYS A 18 -15.27 15.13 5.15
CA LYS A 18 -15.53 14.74 6.55
C LYS A 18 -16.48 13.53 6.70
N CYS A 19 -16.82 12.86 5.59
CA CYS A 19 -17.75 11.75 5.60
C CYS A 19 -17.24 10.55 6.43
N THR A 20 -18.13 9.75 7.02
CA THR A 20 -17.75 8.55 7.81
C THR A 20 -16.91 7.57 7.02
N GLN A 21 -17.21 7.36 5.73
CA GLN A 21 -16.45 6.46 4.86
C GLN A 21 -15.04 6.99 4.56
N CYS A 22 -14.92 8.30 4.35
CA CYS A 22 -13.67 9.01 4.12
C CYS A 22 -12.76 8.90 5.35
N LYS A 23 -13.36 9.02 6.54
CA LYS A 23 -12.67 8.79 7.82
C LYS A 23 -12.21 7.34 7.98
N LYS A 24 -13.06 6.36 7.65
CA LYS A 24 -12.67 4.93 7.66
C LYS A 24 -11.49 4.65 6.73
N ARG A 25 -11.50 5.22 5.52
CA ARG A 25 -10.39 5.08 4.55
C ARG A 25 -9.10 5.70 5.08
N SER A 26 -9.15 6.92 5.63
CA SER A 26 -7.99 7.59 6.22
C SER A 26 -7.42 6.82 7.41
N ASN A 27 -8.29 6.30 8.28
CA ASN A 27 -7.87 5.49 9.43
C ASN A 27 -7.24 4.18 8.96
N PHE A 28 -7.83 3.53 7.97
CA PHE A 28 -7.29 2.30 7.40
C PHE A 28 -5.93 2.53 6.73
N GLU A 29 -5.76 3.61 5.98
CA GLU A 29 -4.46 4.00 5.42
C GLU A 29 -3.41 4.19 6.52
N GLN A 30 -3.76 4.91 7.59
CA GLN A 30 -2.87 5.12 8.73
C GLN A 30 -2.49 3.80 9.42
N LEU A 31 -3.46 2.91 9.61
CA LEU A 31 -3.22 1.57 10.17
C LEU A 31 -2.28 0.77 9.27
N LEU A 32 -2.52 0.74 7.96
CA LEU A 32 -1.64 0.05 7.00
C LEU A 32 -0.22 0.59 7.03
N ARG A 33 -0.05 1.92 7.04
CA ARG A 33 1.28 2.55 7.15
C ARG A 33 1.99 2.17 8.44
N THR A 34 1.25 2.13 9.54
CA THR A 34 1.82 1.80 10.86
C THR A 34 2.17 0.31 10.98
N ALA A 35 1.33 -0.57 10.42
CA ALA A 35 1.55 -2.01 10.47
C ALA A 35 2.64 -2.50 9.51
N SER A 36 2.91 -1.76 8.44
CA SER A 36 3.82 -2.19 7.37
C SER A 36 5.18 -1.50 7.38
N ALA A 37 5.32 -0.35 8.06
CA ALA A 37 6.57 0.41 8.09
C ALA A 37 7.26 0.31 9.45
N LYS A 38 8.60 0.27 9.44
CA LYS A 38 9.44 0.24 10.65
C LYS A 38 9.09 -0.92 11.59
N THR A 39 8.85 -2.09 11.01
CA THR A 39 8.54 -3.31 11.75
C THR A 39 9.75 -3.71 12.58
N HIS A 40 9.56 -3.90 13.89
CA HIS A 40 10.60 -4.36 14.79
C HIS A 40 10.60 -5.89 14.81
N PHE A 41 11.77 -6.51 14.77
CA PHE A 41 11.91 -7.97 14.89
C PHE A 41 13.13 -8.32 15.73
N THR A 42 13.13 -9.53 16.28
CA THR A 42 14.23 -10.04 17.08
C THR A 42 14.96 -11.11 16.31
N PHE A 43 16.28 -10.95 16.15
CA PHE A 43 17.16 -11.95 15.55
C PHE A 43 18.46 -12.03 16.35
N ASN A 44 18.93 -13.24 16.67
CA ASN A 44 20.16 -13.46 17.47
C ASN A 44 20.21 -12.62 18.77
N ASN A 45 19.11 -12.57 19.52
CA ASN A 45 18.95 -11.77 20.75
C ASN A 45 19.21 -10.26 20.57
N LYS A 46 19.14 -9.75 19.34
CA LYS A 46 19.19 -8.33 19.01
C LYS A 46 17.85 -7.89 18.46
N LEU A 47 17.48 -6.66 18.77
CA LEU A 47 16.26 -6.02 18.30
C LEU A 47 16.63 -5.14 17.11
N ASP A 48 16.09 -5.49 15.95
CA ASP A 48 16.36 -4.84 14.68
C ASP A 48 15.10 -4.19 14.13
N ILE A 49 15.28 -3.21 13.23
CA ILE A 49 14.19 -2.51 12.55
C ILE A 49 14.27 -2.78 11.06
N GLN A 50 13.18 -3.27 10.49
CA GLN A 50 13.05 -3.40 9.05
C GLN A 50 12.71 -2.03 8.44
N HIS A 51 13.67 -1.43 7.74
CA HIS A 51 13.48 -0.15 7.05
C HIS A 51 12.77 -0.30 5.70
N ASN A 52 13.00 -1.41 5.00
CA ASN A 52 12.53 -1.65 3.64
C ASN A 52 11.78 -2.97 3.52
N GLY A 53 10.74 -2.99 2.69
CA GLY A 53 9.90 -4.15 2.45
C GLY A 53 8.82 -4.34 3.51
N VAL A 54 8.26 -5.55 3.56
CA VAL A 54 7.22 -5.95 4.51
C VAL A 54 7.78 -6.94 5.52
N GLY A 55 7.24 -6.93 6.74
CA GLY A 55 7.66 -7.82 7.82
C GLY A 55 7.57 -9.28 7.41
N MET A 56 8.68 -10.02 7.54
CA MET A 56 8.68 -11.47 7.31
C MET A 56 7.71 -12.14 8.29
N GLY A 57 6.78 -12.95 7.77
CA GLY A 57 5.74 -13.59 8.58
C GLY A 57 4.55 -12.71 8.93
N ALA A 58 4.51 -11.45 8.49
CA ALA A 58 3.32 -10.63 8.68
C ALA A 58 2.15 -11.19 7.85
N PRO A 59 0.94 -11.32 8.41
CA PRO A 59 -0.20 -11.93 7.71
C PRO A 59 -0.62 -11.14 6.46
N LEU A 60 -0.34 -9.83 6.43
CA LEU A 60 -0.66 -8.95 5.30
C LEU A 60 0.49 -8.83 4.29
N ALA A 61 1.69 -9.36 4.59
CA ALA A 61 2.85 -9.24 3.71
C ALA A 61 2.60 -9.79 2.29
N PRO A 62 1.99 -10.98 2.10
CA PRO A 62 1.74 -11.51 0.75
C PRO A 62 0.82 -10.62 -0.07
N ILE A 63 -0.26 -10.12 0.54
CA ILE A 63 -1.24 -9.25 -0.14
C ILE A 63 -0.60 -7.91 -0.52
N ILE A 64 0.18 -7.31 0.37
CA ILE A 64 0.88 -6.05 0.09
C ILE A 64 1.90 -6.24 -1.05
N ALA A 65 2.62 -7.36 -1.04
CA ALA A 65 3.57 -7.70 -2.11
C ALA A 65 2.86 -7.85 -3.47
N GLU A 66 1.72 -8.54 -3.51
CA GLU A 66 0.93 -8.70 -4.73
C GLU A 66 0.42 -7.35 -5.27
N VAL A 67 -0.13 -6.49 -4.40
CA VAL A 67 -0.57 -5.15 -4.79
C VAL A 67 0.60 -4.30 -5.32
N PHE A 68 1.77 -4.40 -4.69
CA PHE A 68 2.97 -3.71 -5.15
C PHE A 68 3.43 -4.20 -6.52
N MET A 69 3.49 -5.52 -6.72
CA MET A 69 3.89 -6.13 -7.98
C MET A 69 2.92 -5.79 -9.11
N ALA A 70 1.61 -5.89 -8.89
CA ALA A 70 0.61 -5.52 -9.89
C ALA A 70 0.72 -4.04 -10.31
N ASN A 71 1.00 -3.15 -9.36
CA ASN A 71 1.24 -1.74 -9.65
C ASN A 71 2.56 -1.53 -10.43
N LEU A 72 3.61 -2.24 -10.05
CA LEU A 72 4.91 -2.18 -10.71
C LEU A 72 4.82 -2.65 -12.16
N GLU A 73 4.19 -3.80 -12.38
CA GLU A 73 3.88 -4.33 -13.71
C GLU A 73 3.08 -3.32 -14.51
N THR A 74 1.94 -2.84 -14.01
CA THR A 74 1.12 -1.85 -14.74
C THR A 74 1.90 -0.59 -15.12
N THR A 75 2.81 -0.15 -14.26
CA THR A 75 3.59 1.08 -14.47
C THR A 75 4.76 0.87 -15.45
N LEU A 76 5.42 -0.28 -15.40
CA LEU A 76 6.69 -0.52 -16.08
C LEU A 76 6.57 -1.49 -17.26
N MET A 77 5.46 -2.22 -17.42
CA MET A 77 5.31 -3.27 -18.45
C MET A 77 5.58 -2.73 -19.85
N ASN A 78 5.08 -1.54 -20.17
CA ASN A 78 5.33 -0.92 -21.48
C ASN A 78 6.83 -0.70 -21.72
N GLN A 79 7.55 -0.20 -20.72
CA GLN A 79 8.99 0.03 -20.81
C GLN A 79 9.77 -1.30 -20.90
N LEU A 80 9.31 -2.34 -20.20
CA LEU A 80 9.92 -3.67 -20.24
C LEU A 80 9.74 -4.34 -21.62
N ASN A 81 8.57 -4.15 -22.24
CA ASN A 81 8.30 -4.62 -23.60
C ASN A 81 9.17 -3.87 -24.63
N ASP A 82 9.35 -2.55 -24.48
CA ASP A 82 10.19 -1.75 -25.37
C ASP A 82 11.67 -2.18 -25.31
N VAL A 83 12.14 -2.68 -24.17
CA VAL A 83 13.51 -3.18 -23.96
C VAL A 83 13.63 -4.68 -24.30
N GLY A 84 12.54 -5.35 -24.67
CA GLY A 84 12.53 -6.75 -25.11
C GLY A 84 12.73 -7.77 -23.99
N VAL A 85 12.37 -7.42 -22.74
CA VAL A 85 12.52 -8.31 -21.57
C VAL A 85 11.35 -9.30 -21.45
N CYS A 86 10.18 -8.93 -21.96
CA CYS A 86 8.97 -9.73 -21.95
C CYS A 86 8.47 -9.88 -23.40
N GLU A 87 8.71 -11.04 -24.01
CA GLU A 87 8.12 -11.47 -25.30
C GLU A 87 6.80 -12.21 -25.08
#